data_AF-A0A9P8L2N1-F1
#
_entry.id   AF-A0A9P8L2N1-F1
#
_cell.length_a   1.000
_cell.length_b   1.000
_cell.length_c   1.000
_cell.angle_alpha   90.00
_cell.angle_beta   90.00
_cell.angle_gamma   90.00
#
_symmetry.space_group_name_H-M   'P 1'
#
loop_
_entity.id
_entity.type
_entity.pdbx_description
1 polymer ?
#
loop_
_entity_poly.entity_id
_entity_poly.type
_entity_poly.pdbx_seq_one_letter_code
_entity_poly.pdbx_strand_id
1 'polypeptide(L)'
;MPKPQELDIDAPHSVPDPEVLGPDPTDVDTPASYDPSAAISAVVAIVEGSPPVSTPRKRGAACEPQPSGSGPVPDPDTPSAFLADSRFASAASSAPTPNGYSLSFSNLQGSTTGLGYMGLHTLTSYDVAGCAARCDAAYPCQAFNIYFERDPTVNPSFDDACPDPPSLTNIKCTLWGYPVYAETAKNVGQSRSQFQVVIAGSNGYNKVPNFSTAGWIGPTVLPAAINAPLQEDGTNTYMGYKFFKDVYDPAVCTAACDATTAYNKRHPSNCKYKVCNFVNTYILTENNVPQGFYCAMYSASWGPPYATNSGQTRGDNVYRVVNSLSFFNNTADPGVVC
;
A
#
# COMPACT_ATOMS: atom_id res chain seq x y z
N MET A 1 25.46 24.25 2.29
CA MET A 1 24.43 25.04 1.59
C MET A 1 23.09 24.75 2.25
N PRO A 2 22.18 25.75 2.36
CA PRO A 2 20.89 25.54 3.01
C PRO A 2 20.08 24.47 2.26
N LYS A 3 19.44 23.59 3.02
CA LYS A 3 18.63 22.45 2.55
C LYS A 3 17.15 22.80 2.80
N PRO A 4 16.41 23.31 1.80
CA PRO A 4 15.14 23.99 2.02
C PRO A 4 13.91 23.06 2.13
N GLN A 5 14.04 21.75 1.92
CA GLN A 5 12.91 20.81 1.98
C GLN A 5 12.90 20.03 3.30
N GLU A 6 12.15 20.53 4.28
CA GLU A 6 11.76 19.75 5.45
C GLU A 6 10.65 18.76 5.09
N LEU A 7 10.68 17.58 5.71
CA LEU A 7 9.65 16.58 5.53
C LEU A 7 8.44 16.96 6.38
N ASP A 8 7.34 17.29 5.73
CA ASP A 8 6.09 17.66 6.40
C ASP A 8 5.38 16.43 6.97
N ILE A 9 5.78 15.98 8.15
CA ILE A 9 5.21 14.80 8.83
C ILE A 9 3.80 15.02 9.38
N ASP A 10 3.23 16.22 9.23
CA ASP A 10 1.84 16.50 9.59
C ASP A 10 0.87 16.27 8.42
N ALA A 11 1.37 16.15 7.19
CA ALA A 11 0.57 15.84 5.99
C ALA A 11 -0.31 14.59 6.14
N PRO A 12 0.14 13.47 6.76
CA PRO A 12 -0.72 12.32 7.04
C PRO A 12 -1.98 12.66 7.85
N HIS A 13 -1.92 13.62 8.77
CA HIS A 13 -3.08 13.99 9.60
C HIS A 13 -4.07 14.90 8.86
N SER A 14 -3.65 15.48 7.73
CA SER A 14 -4.49 16.35 6.90
C SER A 14 -5.34 15.59 5.87
N VAL A 15 -5.03 14.31 5.62
CA VAL A 15 -5.73 13.46 4.66
C VAL A 15 -6.44 12.33 5.42
N PRO A 16 -7.76 12.12 5.23
CA PRO A 16 -8.48 11.06 5.89
C PRO A 16 -7.96 9.68 5.45
N ASP A 17 -8.02 8.71 6.36
CA ASP A 17 -7.69 7.32 6.03
C ASP A 17 -8.75 6.72 5.10
N PRO A 18 -8.37 5.79 4.20
CA PRO A 18 -9.32 4.98 3.46
C PRO A 18 -10.25 4.19 4.39
N GLU A 19 -11.48 3.96 3.95
CA GLU A 19 -12.47 3.18 4.71
C GLU A 19 -12.06 1.70 4.89
N VAL A 20 -11.29 1.16 3.94
CA VAL A 20 -10.85 -0.24 3.93
C VAL A 20 -9.34 -0.33 4.09
N LEU A 21 -8.90 -0.95 5.18
CA LEU A 21 -7.48 -1.11 5.54
C LEU A 21 -7.01 -2.57 5.56
N GLY A 22 -7.84 -3.49 5.06
CA GLY A 22 -7.56 -4.92 5.06
C GLY A 22 -8.81 -5.72 4.69
N PRO A 23 -8.70 -7.06 4.58
CA PRO A 23 -9.86 -7.91 4.33
C PRO A 23 -10.85 -7.83 5.49
N ASP A 24 -12.15 -7.79 5.17
CA ASP A 24 -13.14 -8.08 6.20
C ASP A 24 -12.98 -9.55 6.60
N PRO A 25 -13.02 -9.92 7.89
CA PRO A 25 -12.83 -11.31 8.30
C PRO A 25 -13.99 -12.24 7.87
N THR A 26 -15.04 -11.72 7.24
CA THR A 26 -16.10 -12.51 6.59
C THR A 26 -15.87 -12.70 5.09
N ASP A 27 -14.89 -12.02 4.49
CA ASP A 27 -14.58 -12.18 3.08
C ASP A 27 -13.78 -13.47 2.83
N VAL A 28 -14.14 -14.14 1.74
CA VAL A 28 -13.51 -15.40 1.30
C VAL A 28 -12.74 -15.21 0.00
N ASP A 29 -13.22 -14.36 -0.91
CA ASP A 29 -12.48 -13.93 -2.09
C ASP A 29 -12.99 -12.55 -2.52
N THR A 30 -12.07 -11.63 -2.77
CA THR A 30 -12.34 -10.30 -3.30
C THR A 30 -11.28 -9.99 -4.36
N PRO A 31 -11.68 -9.73 -5.62
CA PRO A 31 -10.71 -9.42 -6.67
C PRO A 31 -9.95 -8.14 -6.33
N ALA A 32 -8.72 -8.02 -6.83
CA ALA A 32 -7.95 -6.79 -6.72
C ALA A 32 -8.76 -5.61 -7.32
N SER A 33 -9.10 -4.62 -6.51
CA SER A 33 -9.83 -3.43 -6.95
C SER A 33 -8.91 -2.21 -6.94
N TYR A 34 -8.42 -1.82 -8.11
CA TYR A 34 -7.75 -0.55 -8.33
C TYR A 34 -8.05 -0.07 -9.76
N ASP A 35 -8.50 1.18 -9.91
CA ASP A 35 -8.71 1.82 -11.20
C ASP A 35 -7.68 2.95 -11.37
N PRO A 36 -6.58 2.72 -12.11
CA PRO A 36 -5.56 3.73 -12.35
C PRO A 36 -6.11 4.98 -13.04
N SER A 37 -7.11 4.82 -13.92
CA SER A 37 -7.68 5.94 -14.67
C SER A 37 -8.53 6.83 -13.76
N ALA A 38 -9.30 6.23 -12.86
CA ALA A 38 -10.05 6.96 -11.84
C ALA A 38 -9.11 7.66 -10.85
N ALA A 39 -8.04 7.00 -10.39
CA ALA A 39 -7.05 7.58 -9.50
C ALA A 39 -6.35 8.79 -10.13
N ILE A 40 -5.91 8.66 -11.40
CA ILE A 40 -5.33 9.77 -12.17
C ILE A 40 -6.34 10.90 -12.34
N SER A 41 -7.59 10.58 -12.70
CA SER A 41 -8.64 11.59 -12.89
C SER A 41 -8.96 12.34 -11.59
N ALA A 42 -9.03 11.63 -10.46
CA ALA A 42 -9.24 12.23 -9.15
C ALA A 42 -8.10 13.18 -8.78
N VAL A 43 -6.86 12.83 -9.11
CA VAL A 43 -5.68 13.69 -8.85
C VAL A 43 -5.70 14.94 -9.70
N VAL A 44 -6.04 14.83 -10.99
CA VAL A 44 -6.27 15.99 -11.86
C VAL A 44 -7.37 16.87 -11.28
N ALA A 45 -8.46 16.28 -10.81
CA ALA A 45 -9.55 17.01 -10.16
C ALA A 45 -9.15 17.62 -8.81
N ILE A 46 -8.23 17.04 -8.04
CA ILE A 46 -7.69 17.63 -6.79
C ILE A 46 -6.79 18.83 -7.09
N VAL A 47 -6.03 18.80 -8.20
CA VAL A 47 -5.31 19.98 -8.70
C VAL A 47 -6.28 21.09 -9.08
N GLU A 48 -7.52 20.75 -9.44
CA GLU A 48 -8.60 21.69 -9.81
C GLU A 48 -9.69 21.90 -8.74
N GLY A 49 -9.63 21.19 -7.60
CA GLY A 49 -10.40 21.40 -6.36
C GLY A 49 -11.77 20.69 -6.18
N SER A 50 -11.88 19.34 -6.13
CA SER A 50 -13.06 18.62 -5.56
C SER A 50 -12.82 17.13 -5.18
N PRO A 51 -13.50 16.54 -4.16
CA PRO A 51 -13.32 15.15 -3.73
C PRO A 51 -14.46 14.18 -4.15
N PRO A 52 -14.24 12.85 -4.21
CA PRO A 52 -15.27 11.82 -4.40
C PRO A 52 -15.70 11.09 -3.11
N VAL A 53 -16.85 10.37 -3.17
CA VAL A 53 -17.55 9.68 -2.06
C VAL A 53 -17.82 8.21 -2.43
N SER A 54 -17.84 7.29 -1.46
CA SER A 54 -18.17 5.87 -1.64
C SER A 54 -19.26 5.36 -0.66
N THR A 55 -19.77 4.13 -0.86
CA THR A 55 -21.00 3.58 -0.25
C THR A 55 -20.78 2.21 0.44
N PRO A 56 -21.57 1.83 1.48
CA PRO A 56 -21.35 0.61 2.28
C PRO A 56 -22.06 -0.68 1.80
N ARG A 57 -21.56 -1.85 2.26
CA ARG A 57 -21.93 -3.24 1.83
C ARG A 57 -22.76 -4.03 2.86
N LYS A 58 -23.54 -5.05 2.42
CA LYS A 58 -24.44 -5.92 3.24
C LYS A 58 -23.76 -7.22 3.73
N ARG A 59 -24.10 -7.68 4.94
CA ARG A 59 -23.72 -8.98 5.56
C ARG A 59 -24.64 -10.14 5.13
N GLY A 60 -24.13 -11.38 5.13
CA GLY A 60 -24.86 -12.64 4.87
C GLY A 60 -25.81 -13.06 5.99
N ALA A 61 -26.64 -14.08 5.75
CA ALA A 61 -27.68 -14.54 6.68
C ALA A 61 -27.09 -15.37 7.85
N ALA A 62 -27.84 -15.49 8.95
CA ALA A 62 -27.44 -16.28 10.11
C ALA A 62 -27.38 -17.78 9.79
N CYS A 63 -26.38 -18.48 10.34
CA CYS A 63 -26.09 -19.91 10.11
C CYS A 63 -25.96 -20.31 8.63
N GLU A 64 -25.68 -19.36 7.74
CA GLU A 64 -25.45 -19.61 6.32
C GLU A 64 -24.12 -20.35 6.12
N PRO A 65 -24.09 -21.48 5.37
CA PRO A 65 -22.87 -22.21 5.05
C PRO A 65 -21.80 -21.31 4.44
N GLN A 66 -20.58 -21.42 4.96
CA GLN A 66 -19.41 -20.77 4.40
C GLN A 66 -18.78 -21.66 3.32
N PRO A 67 -18.11 -21.09 2.30
CA PRO A 67 -17.30 -21.85 1.37
C PRO A 67 -16.28 -22.72 2.10
N SER A 68 -16.02 -23.93 1.58
CA SER A 68 -15.07 -24.84 2.21
C SER A 68 -13.65 -24.30 2.22
N GLY A 69 -12.98 -24.40 3.37
CA GLY A 69 -11.55 -24.14 3.49
C GLY A 69 -10.71 -25.26 2.92
N SER A 70 -9.45 -24.96 2.58
CA SER A 70 -8.50 -25.91 1.98
C SER A 70 -7.34 -26.29 2.90
N GLY A 71 -7.19 -25.63 4.05
CA GLY A 71 -6.15 -25.94 5.02
C GLY A 71 -6.55 -27.05 5.99
N PRO A 72 -5.59 -27.62 6.74
CA PRO A 72 -5.90 -28.60 7.76
C PRO A 72 -6.60 -27.96 8.95
N VAL A 73 -7.56 -28.67 9.55
CA VAL A 73 -8.18 -28.28 10.82
C VAL A 73 -7.39 -28.95 11.97
N PRO A 74 -6.98 -28.21 13.01
CA PRO A 74 -6.35 -28.77 14.21
C PRO A 74 -7.31 -29.68 15.00
N ASP A 75 -6.75 -30.68 15.68
CA ASP A 75 -7.45 -31.50 16.68
C ASP A 75 -6.70 -31.38 18.02
N PRO A 76 -7.30 -30.79 19.07
CA PRO A 76 -8.69 -30.34 19.17
C PRO A 76 -9.00 -29.07 18.35
N ASP A 77 -10.21 -28.96 17.79
CA ASP A 77 -10.67 -27.77 17.06
C ASP A 77 -10.92 -26.60 18.03
N THR A 78 -9.84 -25.90 18.38
CA THR A 78 -9.87 -24.75 19.29
C THR A 78 -8.96 -23.65 18.75
N PRO A 79 -9.21 -22.38 19.11
CA PRO A 79 -8.36 -21.25 18.71
C PRO A 79 -6.90 -21.42 19.19
N SER A 80 -6.70 -21.93 20.40
CA SER A 80 -5.36 -22.16 20.95
C SER A 80 -4.61 -23.28 20.22
N ALA A 81 -5.30 -24.38 19.88
CA ALA A 81 -4.70 -25.44 19.07
C ALA A 81 -4.39 -24.97 17.65
N PHE A 82 -5.22 -24.10 17.06
CA PHE A 82 -4.97 -23.48 15.77
C PHE A 82 -3.71 -22.61 15.78
N LEU A 83 -3.57 -21.74 16.78
CA LEU A 83 -2.40 -20.88 16.95
C LEU A 83 -1.11 -21.68 17.21
N ALA A 84 -1.22 -22.87 17.82
CA ALA A 84 -0.11 -23.75 18.15
C ALA A 84 0.18 -24.83 17.08
N ASP A 85 -0.59 -24.89 15.98
CA ASP A 85 -0.47 -25.96 15.00
C ASP A 85 0.87 -25.87 14.24
N SER A 86 1.72 -26.88 14.45
CA SER A 86 3.06 -26.93 13.86
C SER A 86 3.04 -27.06 12.34
N ARG A 87 1.93 -27.51 11.73
CA ARG A 87 1.78 -27.58 10.26
C ARG A 87 1.77 -26.17 9.65
N PHE A 88 1.12 -25.21 10.32
CA PHE A 88 1.09 -23.82 9.86
C PHE A 88 2.46 -23.17 10.01
N ALA A 89 3.09 -23.35 11.17
CA ALA A 89 4.45 -22.84 11.40
C ALA A 89 5.46 -23.42 10.42
N SER A 90 5.37 -24.74 10.15
CA SER A 90 6.27 -25.40 9.19
C SER A 90 6.03 -24.90 7.77
N ALA A 91 4.78 -24.75 7.33
CA ALA A 91 4.46 -24.21 6.01
C ALA A 91 5.00 -22.78 5.84
N ALA A 92 4.77 -21.92 6.82
CA ALA A 92 5.24 -20.54 6.81
C ALA A 92 6.77 -20.43 6.84
N SER A 93 7.45 -21.16 7.73
CA SER A 93 8.92 -21.07 7.87
C SER A 93 9.70 -21.79 6.77
N SER A 94 9.10 -22.76 6.06
CA SER A 94 9.74 -23.45 4.93
C SER A 94 9.40 -22.83 3.56
N ALA A 95 8.46 -21.88 3.51
CA ALA A 95 8.03 -21.25 2.27
C ALA A 95 9.16 -20.43 1.63
N PRO A 96 9.47 -20.65 0.34
CA PRO A 96 10.52 -19.92 -0.34
C PRO A 96 10.10 -18.47 -0.61
N THR A 97 11.09 -17.58 -0.72
CA THR A 97 10.88 -16.23 -1.24
C THR A 97 10.80 -16.28 -2.77
N PRO A 98 9.71 -15.79 -3.40
CA PRO A 98 9.60 -15.71 -4.85
C PRO A 98 10.65 -14.80 -5.49
N ASN A 99 11.01 -15.07 -6.74
CA ASN A 99 11.90 -14.21 -7.50
C ASN A 99 11.30 -12.81 -7.66
N GLY A 100 12.11 -11.77 -7.45
CA GLY A 100 11.64 -10.38 -7.49
C GLY A 100 10.92 -9.92 -6.22
N TYR A 101 10.95 -10.73 -5.16
CA TYR A 101 10.42 -10.40 -3.85
C TYR A 101 11.48 -10.53 -2.75
N SER A 102 11.24 -9.87 -1.62
CA SER A 102 11.95 -10.06 -0.36
C SER A 102 10.98 -10.46 0.74
N LEU A 103 11.40 -11.36 1.63
CA LEU A 103 10.64 -11.73 2.82
C LEU A 103 10.70 -10.55 3.82
N SER A 104 9.53 -10.08 4.25
CA SER A 104 9.40 -8.98 5.22
C SER A 104 9.21 -9.50 6.64
N PHE A 105 8.31 -10.46 6.81
CA PHE A 105 8.09 -11.15 8.08
C PHE A 105 7.62 -12.58 7.80
N SER A 106 7.81 -13.46 8.78
CA SER A 106 7.42 -14.86 8.67
C SER A 106 6.81 -15.39 9.95
N ASN A 107 5.83 -16.30 9.78
CA ASN A 107 5.17 -17.07 10.82
C ASN A 107 4.62 -16.23 11.98
N LEU A 108 4.02 -15.08 11.66
CA LEU A 108 3.30 -14.27 12.65
C LEU A 108 1.88 -14.80 12.87
N GLN A 109 1.29 -14.45 14.02
CA GLN A 109 -0.10 -14.75 14.38
C GLN A 109 -1.02 -13.55 14.13
N GLY A 110 -0.83 -12.91 12.98
CA GLY A 110 -1.65 -11.78 12.54
C GLY A 110 -1.46 -11.51 11.05
N SER A 111 -2.51 -11.07 10.37
CA SER A 111 -2.45 -10.62 8.97
C SER A 111 -2.26 -9.12 8.89
N THR A 112 -1.80 -8.65 7.72
CA THR A 112 -1.55 -7.24 7.48
C THR A 112 -2.83 -6.41 7.57
N THR A 113 -2.73 -5.23 8.19
CA THR A 113 -3.70 -4.15 8.17
C THR A 113 -2.95 -2.84 7.93
N GLY A 114 -3.41 -2.03 6.99
CA GLY A 114 -2.77 -0.78 6.61
C GLY A 114 -3.31 -0.18 5.31
N LEU A 115 -2.60 0.82 4.80
CA LEU A 115 -2.98 1.49 3.54
C LEU A 115 -2.78 0.58 2.32
N GLY A 116 -3.60 0.85 1.30
CA GLY A 116 -3.54 0.21 -0.01
C GLY A 116 -3.87 -1.29 -0.01
N TYR A 117 -4.79 -1.75 0.84
CA TYR A 117 -5.40 -3.06 0.64
C TYR A 117 -6.07 -3.11 -0.74
N MET A 118 -5.74 -4.11 -1.55
CA MET A 118 -6.24 -4.24 -2.92
C MET A 118 -7.27 -5.36 -3.06
N GLY A 119 -7.13 -6.45 -2.31
CA GLY A 119 -8.04 -7.60 -2.41
C GLY A 119 -7.49 -8.85 -1.70
N LEU A 120 -8.29 -9.91 -1.73
CA LEU A 120 -8.06 -11.18 -1.06
C LEU A 120 -8.37 -12.35 -1.99
N HIS A 121 -7.52 -13.36 -2.02
CA HIS A 121 -7.78 -14.63 -2.69
C HIS A 121 -7.64 -15.80 -1.74
N THR A 122 -8.58 -16.74 -1.78
CA THR A 122 -8.43 -18.02 -1.07
C THR A 122 -7.68 -19.01 -1.97
N LEU A 123 -6.70 -19.68 -1.39
CA LEU A 123 -5.83 -20.65 -2.04
C LEU A 123 -6.15 -22.08 -1.58
N THR A 124 -5.83 -23.06 -2.43
CA THR A 124 -5.98 -24.49 -2.12
C THR A 124 -4.79 -25.06 -1.33
N SER A 125 -3.67 -24.34 -1.27
CA SER A 125 -2.45 -24.69 -0.55
C SER A 125 -1.70 -23.41 -0.17
N TYR A 126 -0.67 -23.53 0.69
CA TYR A 126 0.20 -22.42 1.07
C TYR A 126 1.18 -22.08 -0.08
N ASP A 127 0.64 -21.64 -1.21
CA ASP A 127 1.35 -21.38 -2.46
C ASP A 127 1.80 -19.93 -2.55
N VAL A 128 3.01 -19.67 -2.06
CA VAL A 128 3.63 -18.34 -2.11
C VAL A 128 3.89 -17.89 -3.55
N ALA A 129 4.20 -18.82 -4.46
CA ALA A 129 4.45 -18.48 -5.86
C ALA A 129 3.14 -18.09 -6.58
N GLY A 130 2.05 -18.80 -6.31
CA GLY A 130 0.72 -18.44 -6.80
C GLY A 130 0.22 -17.09 -6.26
N CYS A 131 0.51 -16.77 -5.00
CA CYS A 131 0.19 -15.47 -4.42
C CYS A 131 1.01 -14.33 -5.06
N ALA A 132 2.31 -14.56 -5.29
CA ALA A 132 3.16 -13.63 -6.02
C ALA A 132 2.66 -13.38 -7.45
N ALA A 133 2.29 -14.42 -8.19
CA ALA A 133 1.76 -14.29 -9.55
C ALA A 133 0.47 -13.43 -9.60
N ARG A 134 -0.38 -13.50 -8.56
CA ARG A 134 -1.56 -12.63 -8.44
C ARG A 134 -1.18 -11.18 -8.20
N CYS A 135 -0.19 -10.93 -7.34
CA CYS A 135 0.35 -9.58 -7.16
C CYS A 135 1.01 -9.05 -8.45
N ASP A 136 1.72 -9.91 -9.20
CA ASP A 136 2.33 -9.53 -10.47
C ASP A 136 1.30 -9.15 -11.54
N ALA A 137 0.13 -9.80 -11.54
CA ALA A 137 -0.97 -9.50 -12.45
C ALA A 137 -1.82 -8.28 -12.02
N ALA A 138 -1.78 -7.91 -10.74
CA ALA A 138 -2.58 -6.82 -10.18
C ALA A 138 -1.76 -5.54 -10.09
N TYR A 139 -1.81 -4.67 -11.09
CA TYR A 139 -1.20 -3.35 -10.99
C TYR A 139 -1.95 -2.46 -9.98
N PRO A 140 -1.29 -1.66 -9.11
CA PRO A 140 0.15 -1.51 -8.86
C PRO A 140 0.62 -2.27 -7.59
N CYS A 141 0.26 -3.55 -7.45
CA CYS A 141 0.59 -4.36 -6.27
C CYS A 141 2.11 -4.39 -6.00
N GLN A 142 2.44 -4.17 -4.74
CA GLN A 142 3.80 -4.04 -4.23
C GLN A 142 4.13 -5.04 -3.14
N ALA A 143 3.13 -5.70 -2.56
CA ALA A 143 3.35 -6.71 -1.57
C ALA A 143 2.15 -7.66 -1.49
N PHE A 144 2.40 -8.82 -0.89
CA PHE A 144 1.33 -9.72 -0.51
C PHE A 144 1.57 -10.29 0.88
N ASN A 145 0.48 -10.67 1.55
CA ASN A 145 0.51 -11.39 2.81
C ASN A 145 -0.28 -12.70 2.66
N ILE A 146 0.36 -13.82 3.00
CA ILE A 146 -0.22 -15.16 2.94
C ILE A 146 -0.27 -15.77 4.33
N TYR A 147 -1.41 -16.33 4.72
CA TYR A 147 -1.65 -16.82 6.08
C TYR A 147 -2.76 -17.86 6.14
N PHE A 148 -2.83 -18.59 7.26
CA PHE A 148 -3.96 -19.46 7.60
C PHE A 148 -4.93 -18.70 8.50
N GLU A 149 -6.22 -18.80 8.22
CA GLU A 149 -7.29 -18.22 9.04
C GLU A 149 -8.27 -19.30 9.48
N ARG A 150 -8.57 -19.33 10.78
CA ARG A 150 -9.61 -20.17 11.36
C ARG A 150 -10.95 -19.51 11.11
N ASP A 151 -11.76 -20.08 10.23
CA ASP A 151 -13.07 -19.55 9.88
C ASP A 151 -14.18 -20.55 10.26
N PRO A 152 -15.41 -20.09 10.54
CA PRO A 152 -16.49 -20.98 10.91
C PRO A 152 -17.09 -21.65 9.66
N THR A 153 -17.56 -22.89 9.77
CA THR A 153 -18.23 -23.61 8.66
C THR A 153 -19.59 -23.01 8.29
N VAL A 154 -20.22 -22.25 9.20
CA VAL A 154 -21.45 -21.48 8.98
C VAL A 154 -21.32 -20.10 9.62
N ASN A 155 -22.07 -19.10 9.18
CA ASN A 155 -22.06 -17.77 9.80
C ASN A 155 -22.58 -17.83 11.26
N PRO A 156 -21.76 -17.58 12.30
CA PRO A 156 -22.17 -17.79 13.68
C PRO A 156 -23.33 -16.89 14.11
N SER A 157 -24.26 -17.43 14.89
CA SER A 157 -25.43 -16.72 15.43
C SER A 157 -25.75 -17.21 16.83
N PHE A 158 -26.04 -16.28 17.74
CA PHE A 158 -26.56 -16.62 19.07
C PHE A 158 -28.02 -17.07 19.00
N ASP A 159 -28.80 -16.47 18.10
CA ASP A 159 -30.25 -16.62 18.06
C ASP A 159 -30.69 -17.90 17.34
N ASP A 160 -29.87 -18.42 16.41
CA ASP A 160 -30.21 -19.53 15.52
C ASP A 160 -29.45 -20.84 15.84
N ALA A 161 -28.99 -20.99 17.09
CA ALA A 161 -28.36 -22.21 17.61
C ALA A 161 -27.03 -22.64 16.92
N CYS A 162 -26.30 -21.72 16.28
CA CYS A 162 -24.94 -21.95 15.77
C CYS A 162 -23.90 -20.97 16.36
N PRO A 163 -23.79 -20.81 17.69
CA PRO A 163 -22.93 -19.78 18.28
C PRO A 163 -21.43 -20.08 18.15
N ASP A 164 -21.05 -21.37 18.12
CA ASP A 164 -19.68 -21.85 17.94
C ASP A 164 -19.68 -23.10 17.02
N PRO A 165 -19.82 -22.91 15.69
CA PRO A 165 -19.82 -24.03 14.76
C PRO A 165 -18.41 -24.62 14.58
N PRO A 166 -18.29 -25.85 14.03
CA PRO A 166 -17.00 -26.41 13.63
C PRO A 166 -16.23 -25.44 12.73
N SER A 167 -14.90 -25.42 12.85
CA SER A 167 -14.07 -24.57 12.01
C SER A 167 -13.69 -25.24 10.68
N LEU A 168 -13.29 -24.39 9.76
CA LEU A 168 -12.52 -24.70 8.58
C LEU A 168 -11.26 -23.82 8.57
N THR A 169 -10.29 -24.19 7.75
CA THR A 169 -9.06 -23.43 7.61
C THR A 169 -8.98 -22.84 6.20
N ASN A 170 -9.04 -21.52 6.11
CA ASN A 170 -8.79 -20.80 4.87
C ASN A 170 -7.30 -20.48 4.74
N ILE A 171 -6.77 -20.58 3.52
CA ILE A 171 -5.42 -20.12 3.19
C ILE A 171 -5.60 -18.85 2.37
N LYS A 172 -5.35 -17.71 2.98
CA LYS A 172 -5.66 -16.39 2.44
C LYS A 172 -4.40 -15.74 1.86
N CYS A 173 -4.54 -15.12 0.70
CA CYS A 173 -3.53 -14.33 0.00
C CYS A 173 -4.09 -12.92 -0.21
N THR A 174 -3.60 -11.94 0.53
CA THR A 174 -4.01 -10.53 0.40
C THR A 174 -2.98 -9.74 -0.39
N LEU A 175 -3.45 -8.81 -1.21
CA LEU A 175 -2.63 -7.97 -2.09
C LEU A 175 -2.60 -6.53 -1.59
N TRP A 176 -1.44 -5.91 -1.67
CA TRP A 176 -1.18 -4.58 -1.10
C TRP A 176 -0.45 -3.67 -2.07
N GLY A 177 -0.96 -2.45 -2.21
CA GLY A 177 -0.37 -1.34 -2.92
C GLY A 177 0.72 -0.61 -2.13
N TYR A 178 1.10 -1.10 -0.95
CA TYR A 178 2.22 -0.63 -0.14
C TYR A 178 3.07 -1.82 0.29
N PRO A 179 4.36 -1.61 0.61
CA PRO A 179 5.15 -2.63 1.30
C PRO A 179 4.52 -2.96 2.66
N VAL A 180 4.56 -4.24 3.03
CA VAL A 180 4.10 -4.77 4.32
C VAL A 180 5.27 -5.01 5.25
N TYR A 181 5.04 -4.89 6.55
CA TYR A 181 6.03 -5.08 7.61
C TYR A 181 5.44 -5.85 8.78
N ALA A 182 6.29 -6.39 9.67
CA ALA A 182 5.83 -7.12 10.85
C ALA A 182 4.88 -6.25 11.71
N GLU A 183 5.15 -4.94 11.79
CA GLU A 183 4.35 -3.95 12.49
C GLU A 183 2.96 -3.75 11.88
N THR A 184 2.76 -4.13 10.62
CA THR A 184 1.45 -4.09 9.96
C THR A 184 0.63 -5.35 10.20
N ALA A 185 1.22 -6.44 10.72
CA ALA A 185 0.54 -7.71 11.00
C ALA A 185 -0.35 -7.64 12.27
N LYS A 186 -1.31 -6.71 12.29
CA LYS A 186 -2.12 -6.35 13.47
C LYS A 186 -3.49 -7.01 13.52
N ASN A 187 -4.00 -7.54 12.40
CA ASN A 187 -5.25 -8.28 12.41
C ASN A 187 -5.00 -9.67 12.99
N VAL A 188 -5.32 -9.86 14.26
CA VAL A 188 -5.17 -11.13 14.99
C VAL A 188 -6.46 -11.96 14.99
N GLY A 189 -7.43 -11.59 14.17
CA GLY A 189 -8.77 -12.19 14.12
C GLY A 189 -9.78 -11.46 14.99
N GLN A 190 -10.95 -12.08 15.19
CA GLN A 190 -12.08 -11.48 15.90
C GLN A 190 -13.02 -12.54 16.48
N SER A 191 -13.81 -12.15 17.48
CA SER A 191 -14.92 -12.98 17.97
C SER A 191 -16.19 -12.76 17.12
N ARG A 192 -16.81 -13.86 16.69
CA ARG A 192 -18.11 -13.90 15.99
C ARG A 192 -19.05 -14.80 16.79
N SER A 193 -19.98 -14.20 17.53
CA SER A 193 -20.73 -14.92 18.56
C SER A 193 -19.82 -15.60 19.58
N GLN A 194 -19.82 -16.93 19.70
CA GLN A 194 -18.89 -17.69 20.54
C GLN A 194 -17.69 -18.23 19.76
N PHE A 195 -17.72 -18.17 18.43
CA PHE A 195 -16.61 -18.58 17.57
C PHE A 195 -15.49 -17.54 17.58
N GLN A 196 -14.24 -17.98 17.67
CA GLN A 196 -13.07 -17.11 17.53
C GLN A 196 -12.36 -17.37 16.20
N VAL A 197 -12.33 -16.34 15.36
CA VAL A 197 -11.46 -16.27 14.19
C VAL A 197 -10.06 -15.92 14.69
N VAL A 198 -9.06 -16.69 14.28
CA VAL A 198 -7.64 -16.48 14.62
C VAL A 198 -6.78 -16.73 13.39
N ILE A 199 -5.60 -16.11 13.37
CA ILE A 199 -4.66 -16.16 12.23
C ILE A 199 -3.34 -16.76 12.68
N ALA A 200 -2.76 -17.63 11.84
CA ALA A 200 -1.46 -18.26 12.09
C ALA A 200 -0.66 -18.44 10.79
N GLY A 201 0.65 -18.69 10.93
CA GLY A 201 1.52 -18.94 9.79
C GLY A 201 1.55 -17.78 8.79
N SER A 202 1.54 -16.54 9.27
CA SER A 202 1.46 -15.36 8.41
C SER A 202 2.84 -14.92 7.91
N ASN A 203 3.03 -14.90 6.60
CA ASN A 203 4.22 -14.38 5.93
C ASN A 203 3.87 -13.15 5.10
N GLY A 204 4.74 -12.14 5.10
CA GLY A 204 4.64 -10.95 4.26
C GLY A 204 5.82 -10.85 3.30
N TYR A 205 5.56 -10.52 2.05
CA TYR A 205 6.58 -10.42 1.00
C TYR A 205 6.44 -9.10 0.25
N ASN A 206 7.55 -8.39 0.09
CA ASN A 206 7.62 -7.11 -0.61
C ASN A 206 8.23 -7.31 -2.00
N LYS A 207 7.54 -6.82 -3.02
CA LYS A 207 7.99 -6.82 -4.41
C LYS A 207 9.10 -5.79 -4.60
N VAL A 208 10.11 -6.13 -5.39
CA VAL A 208 11.10 -5.16 -5.87
C VAL A 208 10.38 -4.15 -6.76
N PRO A 209 10.44 -2.83 -6.47
CA PRO A 209 9.74 -1.81 -7.23
C PRO A 209 10.08 -1.87 -8.72
N ASN A 210 9.06 -2.04 -9.56
CA ASN A 210 9.20 -2.02 -11.01
C ASN A 210 8.00 -1.28 -11.61
N PHE A 211 8.15 0.03 -11.77
CA PHE A 211 7.11 0.92 -12.27
C PHE A 211 7.50 1.47 -13.63
N SER A 212 6.50 1.88 -14.41
CA SER A 212 6.70 2.63 -15.64
C SER A 212 5.57 3.63 -15.80
N THR A 213 5.91 4.85 -16.20
CA THR A 213 4.93 5.94 -16.35
C THR A 213 5.05 6.50 -17.76
N ALA A 214 3.92 6.56 -18.48
CA ALA A 214 3.91 7.01 -19.87
C ALA A 214 4.32 8.49 -19.96
N GLY A 215 5.23 8.83 -20.89
CA GLY A 215 5.74 10.21 -21.02
C GLY A 215 6.89 10.56 -20.06
N TRP A 216 7.29 9.62 -19.21
CA TRP A 216 8.28 9.84 -18.15
C TRP A 216 9.37 8.78 -18.23
N ILE A 217 10.61 9.17 -17.91
CA ILE A 217 11.75 8.27 -17.85
C ILE A 217 12.04 7.97 -16.38
N GLY A 218 12.20 6.68 -16.06
CA GLY A 218 12.38 6.18 -14.71
C GLY A 218 11.69 4.83 -14.50
N PRO A 219 11.59 4.34 -13.25
CA PRO A 219 12.08 4.98 -12.05
C PRO A 219 13.60 4.84 -11.91
N THR A 220 14.25 5.87 -11.38
CA THR A 220 15.52 5.69 -10.66
C THR A 220 15.19 5.43 -9.20
N VAL A 221 15.65 4.30 -8.65
CA VAL A 221 15.52 4.02 -7.22
C VAL A 221 16.48 4.90 -6.45
N LEU A 222 15.97 5.61 -5.45
CA LEU A 222 16.72 6.54 -4.62
C LEU A 222 16.80 6.04 -3.17
N PRO A 223 17.91 6.32 -2.46
CA PRO A 223 18.09 5.87 -1.07
C PRO A 223 17.26 6.68 -0.06
N ALA A 224 16.77 7.86 -0.45
CA ALA A 224 15.99 8.77 0.39
C ALA A 224 15.19 9.75 -0.48
N ALA A 225 14.48 10.70 0.12
CA ALA A 225 13.81 11.78 -0.61
C ALA A 225 14.83 12.86 -1.04
N ILE A 226 14.54 13.54 -2.15
CA ILE A 226 15.36 14.60 -2.71
C ILE A 226 15.31 15.83 -1.79
N ASN A 227 16.49 16.28 -1.37
CA ASN A 227 16.72 17.54 -0.69
C ASN A 227 17.54 18.45 -1.62
N ALA A 228 16.83 19.09 -2.55
CA ALA A 228 17.42 19.84 -3.65
C ALA A 228 17.99 21.19 -3.15
N PRO A 229 19.28 21.49 -3.41
CA PRO A 229 19.81 22.82 -3.14
C PRO A 229 19.19 23.88 -4.07
N LEU A 230 19.43 25.15 -3.73
CA LEU A 230 19.27 26.22 -4.71
C LEU A 230 20.23 25.99 -5.88
N GLN A 231 19.81 26.34 -7.09
CA GLN A 231 20.71 26.40 -8.24
C GLN A 231 21.76 27.50 -8.06
N GLU A 232 22.79 27.51 -8.91
CA GLU A 232 23.90 28.49 -8.84
C GLU A 232 23.41 29.95 -8.92
N ASP A 233 22.32 30.18 -9.65
CA ASP A 233 21.65 31.48 -9.79
C ASP A 233 20.71 31.84 -8.62
N GLY A 234 20.65 30.99 -7.60
CA GLY A 234 19.75 31.13 -6.44
C GLY A 234 18.33 30.62 -6.68
N THR A 235 18.02 30.06 -7.85
CA THR A 235 16.67 29.58 -8.18
C THR A 235 16.31 28.34 -7.36
N ASN A 236 15.13 28.37 -6.72
CA ASN A 236 14.53 27.19 -6.09
C ASN A 236 13.72 26.39 -7.10
N THR A 237 14.12 25.14 -7.33
CA THR A 237 13.46 24.20 -8.25
C THR A 237 12.30 23.46 -7.61
N TYR A 238 12.21 23.42 -6.29
CA TYR A 238 11.13 22.74 -5.59
C TYR A 238 9.81 23.48 -5.79
N MET A 239 8.80 22.73 -6.23
CA MET A 239 7.47 23.25 -6.55
C MET A 239 6.44 22.91 -5.47
N GLY A 240 6.86 22.23 -4.40
CA GLY A 240 5.97 21.71 -3.37
C GLY A 240 5.68 20.22 -3.58
N TYR A 241 4.70 19.72 -2.84
CA TYR A 241 4.31 18.31 -2.86
C TYR A 241 2.79 18.15 -2.88
N LYS A 242 2.35 16.95 -3.25
CA LYS A 242 1.01 16.42 -2.95
C LYS A 242 1.16 15.16 -2.11
N PHE A 243 0.23 14.91 -1.20
CA PHE A 243 0.24 13.74 -0.32
C PHE A 243 -1.05 12.95 -0.49
N PHE A 244 -0.94 11.62 -0.53
CA PHE A 244 -2.04 10.71 -0.77
C PHE A 244 -1.95 9.50 0.17
N LYS A 245 -3.11 8.95 0.55
CA LYS A 245 -3.24 7.72 1.36
C LYS A 245 -3.84 6.54 0.60
N ASP A 246 -4.20 6.75 -0.67
CA ASP A 246 -4.67 5.68 -1.55
C ASP A 246 -3.51 4.73 -1.91
N VAL A 247 -3.79 3.69 -2.69
CA VAL A 247 -2.81 2.76 -3.29
C VAL A 247 -1.63 3.54 -3.90
N TYR A 248 -0.40 3.16 -3.54
CA TYR A 248 0.80 3.85 -4.03
C TYR A 248 1.04 3.52 -5.50
N ASP A 249 0.70 4.49 -6.36
CA ASP A 249 0.94 4.45 -7.81
C ASP A 249 1.79 5.65 -8.24
N PRO A 250 3.04 5.45 -8.67
CA PRO A 250 3.88 6.54 -9.19
C PRO A 250 3.25 7.30 -10.37
N ALA A 251 2.34 6.69 -11.14
CA ALA A 251 1.63 7.36 -12.23
C ALA A 251 0.73 8.51 -11.74
N VAL A 252 0.21 8.41 -10.52
CA VAL A 252 -0.52 9.50 -9.85
C VAL A 252 0.39 10.73 -9.69
N CYS A 253 1.65 10.53 -9.31
CA CYS A 253 2.57 11.64 -9.11
C CYS A 253 3.02 12.29 -10.42
N THR A 254 3.25 11.50 -11.48
CA THR A 254 3.55 12.06 -12.80
C THR A 254 2.36 12.81 -13.38
N ALA A 255 1.14 12.29 -13.21
CA ALA A 255 -0.08 13.00 -13.61
C ALA A 255 -0.28 14.31 -12.83
N ALA A 256 -0.01 14.33 -11.52
CA ALA A 256 -0.05 15.55 -10.72
C ALA A 256 0.94 16.61 -11.22
N CYS A 257 2.14 16.16 -11.63
CA CYS A 257 3.17 17.01 -12.20
C CYS A 257 2.77 17.58 -13.56
N ASP A 258 2.22 16.76 -14.46
CA ASP A 258 1.70 17.20 -15.75
C ASP A 258 0.52 18.19 -15.59
N ALA A 259 -0.40 17.90 -14.68
CA ALA A 259 -1.52 18.80 -14.35
C ALA A 259 -1.04 20.14 -13.78
N THR A 260 -0.01 20.12 -12.91
CA THR A 260 0.60 21.34 -12.36
C THR A 260 1.23 22.19 -13.46
N THR A 261 1.96 21.56 -14.40
CA THR A 261 2.51 22.25 -15.58
C THR A 261 1.40 22.87 -16.42
N ALA A 262 0.35 22.10 -16.73
CA ALA A 262 -0.78 22.58 -17.52
C ALA A 262 -1.51 23.76 -16.86
N TYR A 263 -1.71 23.71 -15.55
CA TYR A 263 -2.29 24.82 -14.78
C TYR A 263 -1.41 26.07 -14.84
N ASN A 264 -0.10 25.93 -14.57
CA ASN A 264 0.84 27.05 -14.58
C ASN A 264 0.96 27.69 -15.97
N LYS A 265 0.90 26.88 -17.04
CA LYS A 265 0.89 27.36 -18.42
C LYS A 265 -0.30 28.26 -18.75
N ARG A 266 -1.46 28.02 -18.12
CA ARG A 266 -2.65 28.86 -18.23
C ARG A 266 -2.57 30.15 -17.39
N HIS A 267 -1.62 30.22 -16.46
CA HIS A 267 -1.42 31.35 -15.55
C HIS A 267 0.04 31.85 -15.56
N PRO A 268 0.59 32.23 -16.74
CA PRO A 268 1.98 32.65 -16.84
C PRO A 268 2.21 34.03 -16.20
N SER A 269 3.42 34.26 -15.72
CA SER A 269 3.92 35.56 -15.28
C SER A 269 5.04 36.01 -16.22
N ASN A 270 4.88 37.17 -16.86
CA ASN A 270 5.82 37.69 -17.87
C ASN A 270 6.18 36.65 -18.95
N CYS A 271 5.16 36.01 -19.54
CA CYS A 271 5.29 34.92 -20.53
C CYS A 271 5.99 33.64 -20.02
N LYS A 272 6.43 33.57 -18.76
CA LYS A 272 7.09 32.41 -18.16
C LYS A 272 6.19 31.72 -17.16
N TYR A 273 6.35 30.42 -17.01
CA TYR A 273 5.66 29.62 -16.01
C TYR A 273 6.57 28.53 -15.46
N LYS A 274 6.28 28.06 -14.24
CA LYS A 274 7.00 26.92 -13.68
C LYS A 274 6.49 25.63 -14.29
N VAL A 275 7.38 24.92 -14.97
CA VAL A 275 7.15 23.56 -15.47
C VAL A 275 7.57 22.58 -14.39
N CYS A 276 6.79 21.53 -14.19
CA CYS A 276 7.19 20.36 -13.42
C CYS A 276 7.84 19.34 -14.37
N ASN A 277 9.15 19.14 -14.23
CA ASN A 277 9.95 18.26 -15.10
C ASN A 277 10.52 17.05 -14.37
N PHE A 278 10.38 17.00 -13.05
CA PHE A 278 10.93 15.95 -12.22
C PHE A 278 10.03 15.70 -11.02
N VAL A 279 9.81 14.42 -10.74
CA VAL A 279 9.04 13.94 -9.60
C VAL A 279 9.92 13.04 -8.78
N ASN A 280 10.00 13.31 -7.47
CA ASN A 280 10.43 12.32 -6.50
C ASN A 280 9.21 11.86 -5.71
N THR A 281 8.85 10.59 -5.86
CA THR A 281 7.76 9.99 -5.13
C THR A 281 8.30 8.99 -4.12
N TYR A 282 7.71 8.95 -2.93
CA TYR A 282 8.17 8.11 -1.85
C TYR A 282 7.09 7.87 -0.82
N ILE A 283 7.18 6.74 -0.12
CA ILE A 283 6.29 6.38 0.98
C ILE A 283 6.87 6.95 2.28
N LEU A 284 6.01 7.56 3.07
CA LEU A 284 6.32 7.92 4.45
C LEU A 284 5.83 6.82 5.37
N THR A 285 6.69 6.32 6.25
CA THR A 285 6.32 5.40 7.32
C THR A 285 6.46 6.08 8.67
N GLU A 286 5.57 5.78 9.61
CA GLU A 286 5.71 6.07 11.03
C GLU A 286 5.89 4.74 11.77
N ASN A 287 7.02 4.55 12.46
CA ASN A 287 7.34 3.31 13.17
C ASN A 287 7.17 2.07 12.28
N ASN A 288 7.68 2.14 11.04
CA ASN A 288 7.59 1.14 9.98
C ASN A 288 6.16 0.86 9.46
N VAL A 289 5.15 1.62 9.86
CA VAL A 289 3.79 1.54 9.29
C VAL A 289 3.62 2.61 8.21
N PRO A 290 3.31 2.26 6.96
CA PRO A 290 3.03 3.22 5.89
C PRO A 290 1.90 4.19 6.28
N GLN A 291 2.14 5.48 6.08
CA GLN A 291 1.20 6.58 6.38
C GLN A 291 0.63 7.23 5.11
N GLY A 292 1.20 6.93 3.96
CA GLY A 292 0.85 7.46 2.65
C GLY A 292 2.09 7.70 1.79
N PHE A 293 1.92 8.36 0.65
CA PHE A 293 3.02 8.71 -0.23
C PHE A 293 3.01 10.19 -0.63
N TYR A 294 4.21 10.70 -0.87
CA TYR A 294 4.44 12.04 -1.39
C TYR A 294 4.67 11.98 -2.89
N CYS A 295 4.19 13.02 -3.57
CA CYS A 295 4.58 13.40 -4.91
C CYS A 295 5.32 14.75 -4.82
N ALA A 296 6.62 14.73 -4.53
CA ALA A 296 7.44 15.93 -4.49
C ALA A 296 7.81 16.35 -5.93
N MET A 297 7.52 17.59 -6.29
CA MET A 297 7.59 18.10 -7.66
C MET A 297 8.70 19.14 -7.81
N TYR A 298 9.43 19.08 -8.92
CA TYR A 298 10.56 19.96 -9.19
C TYR A 298 10.57 20.41 -10.65
N SER A 299 11.06 21.63 -10.88
CA SER A 299 11.23 22.19 -12.22
C SER A 299 12.51 21.74 -12.93
N ALA A 300 13.43 21.12 -12.19
CA ALA A 300 14.67 20.55 -12.70
C ALA A 300 14.89 19.15 -12.10
N SER A 301 15.65 18.32 -12.82
CA SER A 301 15.98 16.96 -12.39
C SER A 301 17.08 16.93 -11.34
N TRP A 302 16.96 16.02 -10.37
CA TRP A 302 17.94 15.81 -9.32
C TRP A 302 18.36 14.35 -9.24
N GLY A 303 19.67 14.12 -9.22
CA GLY A 303 20.25 12.78 -9.14
C GLY A 303 20.38 12.21 -7.73
N PRO A 304 20.83 10.94 -7.59
CA PRO A 304 21.01 10.25 -6.31
C PRO A 304 21.82 11.00 -5.23
N PRO A 305 22.87 11.79 -5.54
CA PRO A 305 23.61 12.55 -4.51
C PRO A 305 22.76 13.55 -3.71
N TYR A 306 21.60 13.95 -4.24
CA TYR A 306 20.68 14.89 -3.59
C TYR A 306 19.57 14.18 -2.81
N ALA A 307 19.44 12.86 -2.95
CA ALA A 307 18.51 12.03 -2.17
C ALA A 307 19.06 11.82 -0.76
N THR A 308 18.89 12.82 0.11
CA THR A 308 19.48 12.84 1.46
C THR A 308 18.47 13.03 2.59
N ASN A 309 17.19 13.24 2.28
CA ASN A 309 16.15 13.36 3.31
C ASN A 309 15.55 11.97 3.60
N SER A 310 16.10 11.29 4.61
CA SER A 310 15.71 9.91 4.97
C SER A 310 14.52 9.83 5.93
N GLY A 311 14.00 10.97 6.39
CA GLY A 311 13.03 11.04 7.47
C GLY A 311 13.52 11.80 8.69
N GLN A 312 12.75 11.75 9.78
CA GLN A 312 13.01 12.47 11.03
C GLN A 312 12.33 11.79 12.22
N THR A 313 12.72 12.16 13.44
CA THR A 313 12.12 11.65 14.68
C THR A 313 11.34 12.76 15.39
N ARG A 314 10.14 12.49 15.86
CA ARG A 314 9.32 13.40 16.69
C ARG A 314 8.82 12.64 17.92
N GLY A 315 9.36 12.97 19.10
CA GLY A 315 9.10 12.19 20.31
C GLY A 315 9.58 10.74 20.14
N ASP A 316 8.70 9.79 20.44
CA ASP A 316 8.97 8.35 20.27
C ASP A 316 8.71 7.84 18.84
N ASN A 317 8.13 8.68 17.97
CA ASN A 317 7.77 8.30 16.61
C ASN A 317 8.91 8.55 15.63
N VAL A 318 9.28 7.52 14.89
CA VAL A 318 10.31 7.55 13.86
C VAL A 318 9.65 7.56 12.49
N TYR A 319 9.80 8.68 11.78
CA TYR A 319 9.33 8.85 10.42
C TYR A 319 10.47 8.52 9.44
N ARG A 320 10.21 7.66 8.46
CA ARG A 320 11.20 7.25 7.45
C ARG A 320 10.65 7.40 6.05
N VAL A 321 11.55 7.74 5.14
CA VAL A 321 11.30 7.68 3.71
C VAL A 321 11.68 6.29 3.21
N VAL A 322 10.73 5.60 2.59
CA VAL A 322 10.94 4.28 1.95
C VAL A 322 10.42 4.30 0.53
N ASN A 323 10.91 3.36 -0.29
CA ASN A 323 10.49 3.19 -1.67
C ASN A 323 10.52 4.52 -2.48
N SER A 324 11.63 5.26 -2.34
CA SER A 324 11.83 6.53 -3.02
C SER A 324 12.22 6.29 -4.47
N LEU A 325 11.42 6.82 -5.38
CA LEU A 325 11.58 6.69 -6.83
C LEU A 325 11.63 8.09 -7.44
N SER A 326 12.41 8.25 -8.50
CA SER A 326 12.35 9.47 -9.31
C SER A 326 12.06 9.21 -10.77
N PHE A 327 11.32 10.16 -11.34
CA PHE A 327 10.92 10.20 -12.74
C PHE A 327 11.23 11.58 -13.30
N PHE A 328 11.68 11.64 -14.54
CA PHE A 328 11.92 12.89 -15.27
C PHE A 328 11.11 12.91 -16.56
N ASN A 329 10.58 14.07 -16.90
CA ASN A 329 9.74 14.24 -18.08
C ASN A 329 10.58 13.97 -19.34
N ASN A 330 10.07 13.13 -20.24
CA ASN A 330 10.80 12.76 -21.45
C ASN A 330 10.87 13.90 -22.49
N THR A 331 10.03 14.93 -22.33
CA THR A 331 9.94 16.09 -23.21
C THR A 331 9.98 17.35 -22.35
N ALA A 332 11.18 17.91 -22.15
CA ALA A 332 11.34 19.12 -21.36
C ALA A 332 10.54 20.29 -21.98
N ASP A 333 9.52 20.77 -21.27
CA ASP A 333 8.82 22.01 -21.64
C ASP A 333 9.71 23.21 -21.24
N PRO A 334 10.03 24.13 -22.18
CA PRO A 334 10.91 25.26 -21.92
C PRO A 334 10.32 26.30 -20.94
N GLY A 335 9.03 26.20 -20.60
CA GLY A 335 8.39 27.07 -19.61
C GLY A 335 8.08 28.47 -20.12
N VAL A 336 7.86 28.61 -21.43
CA VAL A 336 7.54 29.89 -22.09
C VAL A 336 6.33 29.72 -23.02
N VAL A 337 5.39 30.67 -22.99
CA VAL A 337 4.17 30.69 -23.84
C VAL A 337 4.27 31.71 -24.99
N CYS A 338 5.37 32.46 -25.03
CA CYS A 338 5.75 33.46 -26.02
C CYS A 338 7.15 33.08 -26.54
#